data_AF-A0A420DEN2-F1
#
_entry.id   AF-A0A420DEN2-F1
#
_cell.length_a   1.000
_cell.length_b   1.000
_cell.length_c   1.000
_cell.angle_alpha   90.00
_cell.angle_beta   90.00
_cell.angle_gamma   90.00
#
_symmetry.space_group_name_H-M   'P 1'
#
loop_
_entity.id
_entity.type
_entity.pdbx_description
1 polymer ?
#
loop_
_entity_poly.entity_id
_entity_poly.type
_entity_poly.pdbx_seq_one_letter_code
_entity_poly.pdbx_strand_id
1 'polypeptide(L)'
;MDAEKYDLILEFILRKENVNSRCNASLIKRDLFPELNTDQINNLIDEMESINSKVFNRLHKARNKPIEPNGLTQLFLDDGGFRLIKKNLIIKKQENVKQREKETKLLDLEVRLAKSNIEANKLNKRVAKINKKNESKNMIATWLNVLFALINIGIVVWQALKD
;
A
#
# COMPACT_ATOMS: atom_id res chain seq x y z
N MET A 1 10.98 12.43 15.61
CA MET A 1 11.37 13.61 14.82
C MET A 1 10.59 14.82 15.31
N ASP A 2 11.27 15.70 16.02
CA ASP A 2 10.70 16.89 16.65
C ASP A 2 10.97 18.14 15.78
N ALA A 3 10.39 18.13 14.58
CA ALA A 3 10.68 19.09 13.52
C ALA A 3 10.52 20.57 13.91
N GLU A 4 9.58 20.87 14.79
CA GLU A 4 9.36 22.24 15.28
C GLU A 4 10.54 22.71 16.13
N LYS A 5 11.03 21.86 17.05
CA LYS A 5 12.21 22.18 17.85
C LYS A 5 13.45 22.35 16.98
N TYR A 6 13.60 21.55 15.92
CA TYR A 6 14.73 21.66 15.02
C TYR A 6 14.73 22.99 14.25
N ASP A 7 13.58 23.39 13.70
CA ASP A 7 13.44 24.66 13.00
C ASP A 7 13.73 25.83 13.96
N LEU A 8 13.21 25.77 15.20
CA LEU A 8 13.49 26.77 16.24
C LEU A 8 14.98 26.89 16.57
N ILE A 9 15.73 25.78 16.58
CA ILE A 9 17.20 25.81 16.77
C ILE A 9 17.86 26.53 15.60
N LEU A 10 17.46 26.25 14.36
CA LEU A 10 18.02 26.92 13.19
C LEU A 10 17.69 28.42 13.17
N GLU A 11 16.46 28.79 13.50
CA GLU A 11 16.04 30.19 13.66
C GLU A 11 16.84 30.90 14.77
N PHE A 12 17.13 30.20 15.87
CA PHE A 12 17.90 30.73 16.99
C PHE A 12 19.35 31.03 16.60
N ILE A 13 20.04 30.13 15.88
CA ILE A 13 21.43 30.34 15.46
C ILE A 13 21.56 31.40 14.35
N LEU A 14 20.49 31.68 13.60
CA LEU A 14 20.43 32.74 12.59
C LEU A 14 20.26 34.15 13.17
N ARG A 15 19.87 34.29 14.44
CA ARG A 15 19.72 35.61 15.08
C ARG A 15 21.04 36.36 15.05
N LYS A 16 21.02 37.68 14.76
CA LYS A 16 22.24 38.49 14.59
C LYS A 16 23.16 38.46 15.82
N GLU A 17 22.61 38.37 17.03
CA GLU A 17 23.38 38.18 18.28
C GLU A 17 24.10 36.82 18.36
N ASN A 18 23.68 35.85 17.56
CA ASN A 18 24.11 34.46 17.61
C ASN A 18 24.96 34.01 16.41
N VAL A 19 24.91 34.73 15.28
CA VAL A 19 25.68 34.39 14.06
C VAL A 19 27.19 34.29 14.32
N ASN A 20 27.72 35.07 15.27
CA ASN A 20 29.14 35.06 15.64
C ASN A 20 29.41 34.45 17.03
N SER A 21 28.35 34.08 17.76
CA SER A 21 28.50 33.42 19.05
C SER A 21 28.57 31.91 18.80
N ARG A 22 29.50 31.23 19.47
CA ARG A 22 29.63 29.77 19.37
C ARG A 22 28.42 29.11 20.04
N CYS A 23 27.28 29.09 19.36
CA CYS A 23 26.03 28.50 19.83
C CYS A 23 26.27 27.04 20.18
N ASN A 24 26.09 26.69 21.43
CA ASN A 24 26.29 25.33 21.93
C ASN A 24 25.04 24.87 22.68
N ALA A 25 25.01 23.59 23.04
CA ALA A 25 23.88 22.98 23.72
C ALA A 25 23.49 23.71 25.03
N SER A 26 24.46 24.24 25.78
CA SER A 26 24.17 25.00 27.01
C SER A 26 23.47 26.32 26.73
N LEU A 27 23.84 27.02 25.65
CA LEU A 27 23.20 28.26 25.24
C LEU A 27 21.76 28.01 24.76
N ILE A 28 21.57 27.01 23.90
CA ILE A 28 20.26 26.61 23.38
C ILE A 28 19.34 26.15 24.52
N LYS A 29 19.87 25.36 25.46
CA LYS A 29 19.14 25.02 26.69
C LYS A 29 18.68 26.28 27.42
N ARG A 30 19.59 27.21 27.71
CA ARG A 30 19.27 28.39 28.51
C ARG A 30 18.20 29.26 27.87
N ASP A 31 18.29 29.49 26.57
CA ASP A 31 17.52 30.54 25.88
C ASP A 31 16.31 30.01 25.10
N LEU A 32 16.31 28.73 24.72
CA LEU A 32 15.28 28.15 23.86
C LEU A 32 14.49 27.02 24.54
N PHE A 33 15.18 26.13 25.27
CA PHE A 33 14.57 24.95 25.89
C PHE A 33 15.07 24.72 27.33
N PRO A 34 14.72 25.61 28.28
CA PRO A 34 15.23 25.53 29.66
C PRO A 34 14.80 24.25 30.39
N GLU A 35 13.74 23.61 29.93
CA GLU A 35 13.21 22.34 30.43
C GLU A 35 14.07 21.12 30.06
N LEU A 36 14.89 21.23 29.01
CA LEU A 36 15.73 20.13 28.53
C LEU A 36 17.11 20.16 29.19
N ASN A 37 17.71 19.00 29.36
CA ASN A 37 19.11 18.91 29.76
C ASN A 37 20.05 19.02 28.54
N THR A 38 21.33 19.28 28.78
CA THR A 38 22.32 19.50 27.71
C THR A 38 22.47 18.29 26.79
N ASP A 39 22.33 17.07 27.31
CA ASP A 39 22.43 15.83 26.54
C ASP A 39 21.23 15.68 25.60
N GLN A 40 20.02 16.02 26.05
CA GLN A 40 18.83 16.05 25.21
C GLN A 40 18.97 17.06 24.07
N ILE A 41 19.53 18.24 24.33
CA ILE A 41 19.82 19.23 23.27
C ILE A 41 20.85 18.69 22.27
N ASN A 42 21.93 18.06 22.75
CA ASN A 42 22.90 17.42 21.87
C ASN A 42 22.24 16.34 21.00
N ASN A 43 21.35 15.54 21.56
CA ASN A 43 20.60 14.54 20.79
C ASN A 43 19.71 15.18 19.73
N LEU A 44 19.03 16.31 20.02
CA LEU A 44 18.26 17.04 18.99
C LEU A 44 19.17 17.50 17.84
N ILE A 45 20.35 18.04 18.16
CA ILE A 45 21.32 18.49 17.15
C ILE A 45 21.87 17.29 16.34
N ASP A 46 22.16 16.17 17.00
CA ASP A 46 22.61 14.93 16.36
C ASP A 46 21.54 14.40 15.38
N GLU A 47 20.27 14.42 15.80
CA GLU A 47 19.14 14.05 14.97
C GLU A 47 19.02 14.99 13.76
N MET A 48 19.14 16.31 13.95
CA MET A 48 19.14 17.29 12.86
C MET A 48 20.26 17.03 11.85
N GLU A 49 21.48 16.79 12.33
CA GLU A 49 22.65 16.48 11.49
C GLU A 49 22.45 15.16 10.72
N SER A 50 21.83 14.16 11.34
CA SER A 50 21.52 12.88 10.68
C SER A 50 20.47 13.02 9.58
N ILE A 51 19.52 13.94 9.73
CA ILE A 51 18.45 14.18 8.74
C ILE A 51 18.99 15.02 7.59
N ASN A 52 19.72 16.10 7.89
CA ASN A 52 20.31 16.96 6.87
C ASN A 52 21.56 17.68 7.40
N SER A 53 22.72 17.04 7.23
CA SER A 53 24.01 17.53 7.73
C SER A 53 24.52 18.81 7.07
N LYS A 54 23.90 19.26 5.98
CA LYS A 54 24.35 20.43 5.21
C LYS A 54 23.77 21.74 5.70
N VAL A 55 22.71 21.71 6.52
CA VAL A 55 21.93 22.91 6.88
C VAL A 55 22.57 23.78 7.96
N PHE A 56 23.58 23.28 8.67
CA PHE A 56 24.39 24.04 9.63
C PHE A 56 25.78 23.42 9.72
N ASN A 57 26.75 24.18 10.25
CA ASN A 57 28.09 23.68 10.51
C ASN A 57 28.20 23.23 11.96
N ARG A 58 28.89 22.10 12.20
CA ARG A 58 29.16 21.62 13.56
C ARG A 58 30.66 21.45 13.79
N LEU A 59 31.16 22.11 14.82
CA LEU A 59 32.58 22.08 15.18
C LEU A 59 32.88 20.93 16.17
N HIS A 60 32.89 19.70 15.65
CA HIS A 60 33.07 18.47 16.43
C HIS A 60 34.35 18.41 17.28
N LYS A 61 35.43 19.08 16.84
CA LYS A 61 36.71 19.10 17.56
C LYS A 61 36.73 20.03 18.78
N ALA A 62 35.72 20.88 18.95
CA ALA A 62 35.65 21.79 20.08
C ALA A 62 34.96 21.14 21.28
N ARG A 63 35.44 21.45 22.50
CA ARG A 63 34.93 20.89 23.77
C ARG A 63 33.40 20.97 23.93
N ASN A 64 32.80 22.04 23.41
CA ASN A 64 31.37 22.31 23.55
C ASN A 64 30.57 22.05 22.26
N LYS A 65 31.19 21.45 21.24
CA LYS A 65 30.60 21.10 19.94
C LYS A 65 29.61 22.16 19.40
N PRO A 66 30.05 23.42 19.26
CA PRO A 66 29.14 24.48 18.83
C PRO A 66 28.64 24.23 17.40
N ILE A 67 27.46 24.77 17.14
CA ILE A 67 26.81 24.82 15.84
C ILE A 67 26.78 26.26 15.34
N GLU A 68 26.89 26.42 14.03
CA GLU A 68 26.91 27.72 13.37
C GLU A 68 26.02 27.67 12.12
N PRO A 69 25.29 28.76 11.80
CA PRO A 69 24.57 28.83 10.55
C PRO A 69 25.56 28.87 9.37
N ASN A 70 25.09 28.43 8.21
CA ASN A 70 25.81 28.55 6.94
C ASN A 70 24.88 29.13 5.87
N GLY A 71 25.37 29.27 4.63
CA GLY A 71 24.60 29.85 3.54
C GLY A 71 23.32 29.08 3.17
N LEU A 72 23.18 27.83 3.62
CA LEU A 72 22.00 26.99 3.38
C LEU A 72 20.97 27.05 4.51
N THR A 73 21.33 27.55 5.70
CA THR A 73 20.43 27.52 6.86
C THR A 73 19.16 28.32 6.61
N GLN A 74 19.29 29.56 6.13
CA GLN A 74 18.13 30.43 5.84
C GLN A 74 17.31 29.87 4.67
N LEU A 75 17.97 29.49 3.57
CA LEU A 75 17.31 28.89 2.41
C LEU A 75 16.50 27.65 2.80
N PHE A 76 17.05 26.80 3.66
CA PHE A 76 16.37 25.60 4.14
C PHE A 76 15.11 25.92 4.96
N LEU A 77 15.15 26.94 5.81
CA LEU A 77 13.98 27.39 6.57
C LEU A 77 12.92 28.01 5.66
N ASP A 78 13.33 28.83 4.69
CA ASP A 78 12.45 29.45 3.69
C ASP A 78 11.75 28.39 2.83
N ASP A 79 12.45 27.29 2.51
CA ASP A 79 11.91 26.11 1.82
C ASP A 79 11.01 25.23 2.73
N GLY A 80 10.72 25.67 3.96
CA GLY A 80 9.78 25.03 4.89
C GLY A 80 10.42 24.11 5.93
N GLY A 81 11.76 24.05 5.99
CA GLY A 81 12.54 23.44 7.07
C GLY A 81 12.27 21.95 7.33
N PHE A 82 12.58 21.51 8.53
CA PHE A 82 12.30 20.15 8.99
C PHE A 82 10.80 19.87 9.09
N ARG A 83 9.96 20.90 9.26
CA ARG A 83 8.50 20.76 9.23
C ARG A 83 8.00 20.22 7.90
N LEU A 84 8.51 20.71 6.77
CA LEU A 84 8.16 20.17 5.46
C LEU A 84 8.60 18.71 5.29
N ILE A 85 9.81 18.37 5.77
CA ILE A 85 10.29 16.98 5.78
C ILE A 85 9.32 16.09 6.56
N LYS A 86 8.87 16.52 7.75
CA LYS A 86 7.91 15.79 8.59
C LYS A 86 6.61 15.55 7.83
N LYS A 87 6.07 16.60 7.22
CA LYS A 87 4.83 16.56 6.45
C LYS A 87 4.93 15.58 5.29
N ASN A 88 6.02 15.63 4.52
CA ASN A 88 6.24 14.74 3.38
C ASN A 88 6.38 13.27 3.80
N LEU A 89 7.02 13.00 4.94
CA LEU A 89 7.09 11.65 5.52
C LEU A 89 5.71 11.11 5.91
N ILE A 90 4.84 11.96 6.47
CA ILE A 90 3.47 11.58 6.82
C ILE A 90 2.65 11.27 5.57
N ILE A 91 2.73 12.14 4.55
CA ILE A 91 2.03 11.94 3.26
C ILE A 91 2.47 10.62 2.62
N LYS A 92 3.77 10.37 2.51
CA LYS A 92 4.31 9.13 1.93
C LYS A 92 3.85 7.88 2.69
N LYS A 93 3.78 7.94 4.02
CA LYS A 93 3.23 6.83 4.83
C LYS A 93 1.76 6.58 4.52
N GLN A 94 0.95 7.63 4.39
CA GLN A 94 -0.46 7.52 4.04
C GLN A 94 -0.68 6.96 2.63
N GLU A 95 0.11 7.39 1.65
CA GLU A 95 0.08 6.87 0.29
C GLU A 95 0.42 5.38 0.24
N ASN A 96 1.46 4.96 0.95
CA ASN A 96 1.83 3.54 1.07
C ASN A 96 0.71 2.69 1.68
N VAL A 97 -0.01 3.21 2.69
CA VAL A 97 -1.16 2.51 3.27
C VAL A 97 -2.29 2.39 2.25
N LYS A 98 -2.64 3.48 1.56
CA LYS A 98 -3.67 3.46 0.50
C LYS A 98 -3.32 2.49 -0.63
N GLN A 99 -2.03 2.39 -0.99
CA GLN A 99 -1.58 1.48 -2.03
C GLN A 99 -1.72 0.02 -1.59
N ARG A 100 -1.32 -0.31 -0.35
CA ARG A 100 -1.52 -1.65 0.23
C ARG A 100 -2.99 -2.03 0.32
N GLU A 101 -3.87 -1.10 0.68
CA GLU A 101 -5.31 -1.34 0.67
C GLU A 101 -5.85 -1.64 -0.74
N LYS A 102 -5.37 -0.91 -1.76
CA LYS A 102 -5.74 -1.17 -3.16
C LYS A 102 -5.26 -2.55 -3.62
N GLU A 103 -4.01 -2.91 -3.32
CA GLU A 103 -3.44 -4.23 -3.64
C GLU A 103 -4.22 -5.35 -2.95
N THR A 104 -4.59 -5.15 -1.69
CA THR A 104 -5.38 -6.14 -0.93
C THR A 104 -6.78 -6.32 -1.52
N LYS A 105 -7.44 -5.22 -1.93
CA LYS A 105 -8.74 -5.29 -2.62
C LYS A 105 -8.64 -5.98 -3.97
N LEU A 106 -7.57 -5.73 -4.72
CA LEU A 106 -7.32 -6.38 -6.00
C LEU A 106 -7.12 -7.90 -5.81
N LEU A 107 -6.33 -8.29 -4.81
CA LEU A 107 -6.13 -9.70 -4.46
C LEU A 107 -7.43 -10.39 -4.06
N ASP A 108 -8.29 -9.73 -3.27
CA ASP A 108 -9.61 -10.29 -2.90
C ASP A 108 -10.52 -10.46 -4.12
N LEU A 109 -10.51 -9.51 -5.06
CA LEU A 109 -11.26 -9.62 -6.33
C LEU A 109 -10.74 -10.79 -7.18
N GLU A 110 -9.43 -10.96 -7.30
CA GLU A 110 -8.83 -12.09 -8.04
C GLU A 110 -9.20 -13.43 -7.40
N VAL A 111 -9.16 -13.53 -6.08
CA VAL A 111 -9.57 -14.73 -5.33
C VAL A 111 -11.06 -15.03 -5.57
N ARG A 112 -11.94 -14.01 -5.55
CA ARG A 112 -13.36 -14.18 -5.84
C ARG A 112 -13.62 -14.62 -7.27
N LEU A 113 -12.92 -14.05 -8.24
CA LEU A 113 -13.00 -14.44 -9.65
C LEU A 113 -12.54 -15.89 -9.85
N ALA A 114 -11.42 -16.28 -9.24
CA ALA A 114 -10.92 -17.65 -9.29
C ALA A 114 -11.94 -18.65 -8.69
N LYS A 115 -12.53 -18.33 -7.53
CA LYS A 115 -13.59 -19.14 -6.92
C LYS A 115 -14.82 -19.27 -7.84
N SER A 116 -15.29 -18.15 -8.39
CA SER A 116 -16.43 -18.13 -9.31
C SER A 116 -16.16 -18.96 -10.57
N ASN A 117 -14.96 -18.87 -11.15
CA ASN A 117 -14.56 -19.68 -12.31
C ASN A 117 -14.54 -21.18 -11.98
N ILE A 118 -14.05 -21.57 -10.80
CA ILE A 118 -14.08 -22.97 -10.35
C ILE A 118 -15.53 -23.46 -10.20
N GLU A 119 -16.42 -22.64 -9.62
CA GLU A 119 -17.83 -22.97 -9.45
C GLU A 119 -18.56 -23.07 -10.79
N ALA A 120 -18.35 -22.12 -11.70
CA ALA A 120 -18.91 -22.14 -13.05
C ALA A 120 -18.44 -23.38 -13.84
N ASN A 121 -17.16 -23.75 -13.73
CA ASN A 121 -16.63 -24.95 -14.38
C ASN A 121 -17.25 -26.23 -13.79
N LYS A 122 -17.44 -26.31 -12.46
CA LYS A 122 -18.16 -27.42 -11.83
C LYS A 122 -19.61 -27.50 -12.32
N LEU A 123 -20.29 -26.36 -12.46
CA LEU A 123 -21.65 -26.31 -12.96
C LEU A 123 -21.73 -26.77 -14.43
N ASN A 124 -20.86 -26.25 -15.30
CA ASN A 124 -20.78 -26.64 -16.71
C ASN A 124 -20.53 -28.14 -16.87
N LYS A 125 -19.65 -28.73 -16.06
CA LYS A 125 -19.43 -30.19 -16.04
C LYS A 125 -20.69 -30.96 -15.63
N ARG A 126 -21.47 -30.46 -14.66
CA ARG A 126 -22.74 -31.10 -14.25
C ARG A 126 -23.79 -30.99 -15.35
N VAL A 127 -23.95 -29.82 -15.96
CA VAL A 127 -24.89 -29.59 -17.08
C VAL A 127 -24.52 -30.48 -18.27
N ALA A 128 -23.25 -30.55 -18.65
CA ALA A 128 -22.79 -31.43 -19.73
C ALA A 128 -23.10 -32.91 -19.47
N LYS A 129 -22.92 -33.38 -18.21
CA LYS A 129 -23.29 -34.76 -17.82
C LYS A 129 -24.79 -35.01 -17.94
N ILE A 130 -25.61 -34.05 -17.53
CA ILE A 130 -27.08 -34.14 -17.64
C ILE A 130 -27.49 -34.16 -19.12
N ASN A 131 -26.97 -33.24 -19.93
CA ASN A 131 -27.26 -33.17 -21.36
C ASN A 131 -26.89 -34.47 -22.06
N LYS A 132 -25.70 -35.03 -21.82
CA LYS A 132 -25.29 -36.32 -22.39
C LYS A 132 -26.22 -37.47 -21.99
N LYS A 133 -26.68 -37.49 -20.72
CA LYS A 133 -27.66 -38.49 -20.24
C LYS A 133 -29.01 -38.32 -20.93
N ASN A 134 -29.46 -37.09 -21.13
CA ASN A 134 -30.71 -36.79 -21.82
C ASN A 134 -30.64 -37.15 -23.30
N GLU A 135 -29.54 -36.83 -23.98
CA GLU A 135 -29.30 -37.25 -25.37
C GLU A 135 -29.35 -38.78 -25.52
N SER A 136 -28.69 -39.51 -24.62
CA SER A 136 -28.71 -40.98 -24.65
C SER A 136 -30.11 -41.56 -24.42
N LYS A 137 -30.87 -40.99 -23.48
CA LYS A 137 -32.26 -41.38 -23.24
C LYS A 137 -33.17 -41.07 -24.43
N ASN A 138 -33.02 -39.90 -25.02
CA ASN A 138 -33.78 -39.50 -26.21
C ASN A 138 -33.48 -40.45 -27.37
N MET A 139 -32.21 -40.79 -27.61
CA MET A 139 -31.82 -41.74 -28.65
C MET A 139 -32.47 -43.11 -28.44
N ILE A 140 -32.47 -43.64 -27.21
CA ILE A 140 -33.14 -44.92 -26.89
C ILE A 140 -34.64 -44.83 -27.12
N ALA A 141 -35.29 -43.75 -26.67
CA ALA A 141 -36.72 -43.55 -26.88
C ALA A 141 -37.07 -43.49 -28.37
N THR A 142 -36.26 -42.81 -29.19
CA THR A 142 -36.41 -42.79 -30.65
C THR A 142 -36.32 -44.19 -31.25
N TRP A 143 -35.32 -44.99 -30.86
CA TRP A 143 -35.18 -46.38 -31.34
C TRP A 143 -36.34 -47.28 -30.93
N LEU A 144 -36.83 -47.17 -29.70
CA LEU A 144 -38.01 -47.90 -29.25
C LEU A 144 -39.26 -47.51 -30.06
N ASN A 145 -39.46 -46.21 -30.31
CA ASN A 145 -40.59 -45.74 -31.13
C ASN A 145 -40.50 -46.29 -32.57
N VAL A 146 -39.31 -46.33 -33.17
CA VAL A 146 -39.11 -46.95 -34.49
C VAL A 146 -39.44 -48.44 -34.46
N LEU A 147 -38.99 -49.16 -33.43
CA LEU A 147 -39.27 -50.59 -33.29
C LEU A 147 -40.77 -50.86 -33.14
N PHE A 148 -41.47 -50.11 -32.29
CA PHE A 148 -42.92 -50.23 -32.12
C PHE A 148 -43.67 -49.89 -33.41
N ALA A 149 -43.22 -48.89 -34.17
CA ALA A 149 -43.81 -48.56 -35.47
C ALA A 149 -43.67 -49.72 -36.48
N LEU A 150 -42.49 -50.34 -36.56
CA LEU A 150 -42.25 -51.49 -37.44
C LEU A 150 -43.11 -52.70 -37.05
N ILE A 151 -43.23 -52.99 -35.75
CA ILE A 151 -44.10 -54.06 -35.24
C ILE A 151 -45.56 -53.80 -35.62
N ASN A 152 -46.06 -52.58 -35.42
CA ASN A 152 -47.43 -52.21 -35.77
C ASN A 152 -47.69 -52.37 -37.28
N ILE A 153 -46.76 -51.93 -38.13
CA ILE A 153 -46.86 -52.13 -39.59
C ILE A 153 -46.89 -53.62 -39.93
N GLY A 154 -46.02 -54.42 -39.31
CA GLY A 154 -45.97 -55.88 -39.53
C GLY A 154 -47.27 -56.58 -39.14
N ILE A 155 -47.91 -56.17 -38.03
CA ILE A 155 -49.21 -56.70 -37.61
C ILE A 155 -50.30 -56.36 -38.63
N VAL A 156 -50.34 -55.12 -39.12
CA VAL A 156 -51.31 -54.68 -40.14
C VAL A 156 -51.14 -55.48 -41.43
N VAL A 157 -49.91 -55.68 -41.89
CA VAL A 157 -49.61 -56.48 -43.09
C VAL A 157 -50.00 -57.94 -42.89
N TRP A 158 -49.72 -58.53 -41.73
CA TRP A 158 -50.12 -59.91 -41.43
C TRP A 158 -51.64 -60.08 -41.39
N GLN A 159 -52.37 -59.12 -40.80
CA GLN A 159 -53.84 -59.12 -40.81
C GLN A 159 -54.37 -59.05 -42.24
N ALA A 160 -53.83 -58.15 -43.07
CA ALA A 160 -54.25 -58.01 -44.47
C ALA A 160 -53.94 -59.23 -45.37
N LEU A 161 -53.00 -60.10 -44.98
CA LEU A 161 -52.66 -61.33 -45.70
C LEU A 161 -53.43 -62.56 -45.21
N LYS A 162 -54.07 -62.47 -44.03
CA LYS A 162 -54.83 -63.57 -43.42
C LYS A 162 -56.31 -63.55 -43.85
N ASP A 163 -56.81 -62.38 -44.23
CA ASP A 163 -58.10 -62.20 -44.90
C ASP A 163 -58.01 -62.57 -46.40
#